data_AF-A0A022QZI9-F1
#
_entry.id   AF-A0A022QZI9-F1
#
_cell.length_a   1.000
_cell.length_b   1.000
_cell.length_c   1.000
_cell.angle_alpha   90.00
_cell.angle_beta   90.00
_cell.angle_gamma   90.00
#
_symmetry.space_group_name_H-M   'P 1'
#
loop_
_entity.id
_entity.type
_entity.pdbx_description
1 polymer ?
#
loop_
_entity_poly.entity_id
_entity_poly.type
_entity_poly.pdbx_seq_one_letter_code
_entity_poly.pdbx_strand_id
1 'polypeptide(L)'
;MIEKLGHNGEMDSVQYLLQQMKLEGVNCSEDLFISIIKSYSQCGTSEQALKTFYRIREFGCVPTVKMYNHLLDALLSENRFSMINPIYGNMKKDGLEPNVYTYNILLKALCKNNSLSGARKLLEEMSNKGCEPDSVSCTTIVSFLCKYGEVEEARDLMSKFAPSVPVYNALINGYCRGGKIKKAFDLMDEMNQRRIAPNVITYTTILNFLSGSGNIELSLAILAKMFVRGCNPNTHTFTSLIKGLSLKGRLIEAHDVFVQMSKDGIFPNEITYNTLIHGLCLAGNMNGALSVLDKMEANRCNPNITTYSTLIDGFAKSRDLVGASEIWNKMVSFNCRPNVVAYTCMIDALCGNSLFEEAYNLIETMVSEKCPPNTVTFNVFIKGLCLKGRVEWAVELFDEMEKHGCGPDVTTYNELLDGLYKSKNNRLAFELVCEMEKRGVKFNLVTYNTIIHGLCSCGELNEANKLVGRMIIKGIKIDAFTLNTLIHAYCKYGKIECATRLLESMREKRLCPDIVAYTSLICGISEQIDLEAANFYLERMISDGILPNISLWNFLVRNFVSKIGIFGAVDRMNESARM
;
A
#
# COMPACT_ATOMS: atom_id res chain seq x y z
N MET A 1 -22.37 -9.25 42.80
CA MET A 1 -20.99 -8.91 43.18
C MET A 1 -19.99 -9.40 42.13
N ILE A 2 -19.99 -10.70 41.81
CA ILE A 2 -19.13 -11.30 40.78
C ILE A 2 -19.22 -10.58 39.42
N GLU A 3 -20.41 -10.22 38.94
CA GLU A 3 -20.55 -9.49 37.66
C GLU A 3 -19.91 -8.10 37.67
N LYS A 4 -19.99 -7.38 38.81
CA LYS A 4 -19.35 -6.07 38.97
C LYS A 4 -17.83 -6.20 38.98
N LEU A 5 -17.30 -7.19 39.68
CA LEU A 5 -15.86 -7.48 39.71
C LEU A 5 -15.34 -7.92 38.33
N GLY A 6 -16.11 -8.73 37.60
CA GLY A 6 -15.82 -9.13 36.23
C GLY A 6 -15.78 -7.94 35.26
N HIS A 7 -16.74 -7.02 35.35
CA HIS A 7 -16.73 -5.78 34.54
C HIS A 7 -15.56 -4.85 34.88
N ASN A 8 -15.08 -4.86 36.13
CA ASN A 8 -13.91 -4.10 36.56
C ASN A 8 -12.58 -4.79 36.25
N GLY A 9 -12.60 -6.01 35.67
CA GLY A 9 -11.39 -6.77 35.34
C GLY A 9 -10.70 -7.40 36.56
N GLU A 10 -11.33 -7.43 37.72
CA GLU A 10 -10.78 -8.00 38.96
C GLU A 10 -10.94 -9.54 38.98
N MET A 11 -10.25 -10.23 38.07
CA MET A 11 -10.49 -11.64 37.81
C MET A 11 -10.05 -12.56 38.97
N ASP A 12 -9.03 -12.18 39.74
CA ASP A 12 -8.60 -12.95 40.92
C ASP A 12 -9.67 -12.96 42.03
N SER A 13 -10.33 -11.82 42.23
CA SER A 13 -11.47 -11.68 43.15
C SER A 13 -12.67 -12.52 42.69
N VAL A 14 -12.91 -12.60 41.37
CA VAL A 14 -13.93 -13.49 40.78
C VAL A 14 -13.61 -14.96 41.06
N GLN A 15 -12.35 -15.38 40.94
CA GLN A 15 -11.95 -16.76 41.22
C GLN A 15 -12.08 -17.13 42.69
N TYR A 16 -11.69 -16.22 43.59
CA TYR A 16 -11.85 -16.40 45.03
C TYR A 16 -13.32 -16.64 45.41
N LEU A 17 -14.22 -15.80 44.89
CA LEU A 17 -15.66 -15.92 45.15
C LEU A 17 -16.24 -17.22 44.58
N LEU A 18 -15.84 -17.63 43.37
CA LEU A 18 -16.23 -18.93 42.82
C LEU A 18 -15.75 -20.10 43.70
N GLN A 19 -14.56 -20.00 44.28
CA GLN A 19 -14.05 -21.04 45.18
C GLN A 19 -14.82 -21.08 46.51
N GLN A 20 -15.19 -19.93 47.08
CA GLN A 20 -16.04 -19.90 48.27
C GLN A 20 -17.44 -20.44 48.01
N MET A 21 -18.07 -20.04 46.90
CA MET A 21 -19.38 -20.57 46.50
C MET A 21 -19.36 -22.09 46.33
N LYS A 22 -18.25 -22.66 45.84
CA LYS A 22 -18.06 -24.12 45.78
C LYS A 22 -18.01 -24.76 47.16
N LEU A 23 -17.27 -24.18 48.10
CA LEU A 23 -17.15 -24.69 49.48
C LEU A 23 -18.48 -24.62 50.23
N GLU A 24 -19.30 -23.61 49.92
CA GLU A 24 -20.63 -23.41 50.50
C GLU A 24 -21.75 -24.18 49.75
N GLY A 25 -21.43 -24.86 48.65
CA GLY A 25 -22.41 -25.64 47.88
C GLY A 25 -23.47 -24.80 47.16
N VAL A 26 -23.15 -23.55 46.81
CA VAL A 26 -24.09 -22.62 46.17
C VAL A 26 -24.20 -22.92 44.68
N ASN A 27 -25.42 -23.24 44.23
CA ASN A 27 -25.71 -23.40 42.81
C ASN A 27 -25.66 -22.05 42.08
N CYS A 28 -25.05 -22.04 40.89
CA CYS A 28 -24.93 -20.86 40.06
C CYS A 28 -25.95 -20.88 38.91
N SER A 29 -26.25 -19.72 38.32
CA SER A 29 -27.10 -19.61 37.13
C SER A 29 -26.29 -19.62 35.84
N GLU A 30 -26.94 -19.94 34.72
CA GLU A 30 -26.36 -19.85 33.37
C GLU A 30 -25.85 -18.44 33.07
N ASP A 31 -26.65 -17.41 33.38
CA ASP A 31 -26.33 -16.00 33.11
C ASP A 31 -25.05 -15.54 33.85
N LEU A 32 -24.85 -16.01 35.08
CA LEU A 32 -23.65 -15.72 35.86
C LEU A 32 -22.41 -16.25 35.14
N PHE A 33 -22.44 -17.49 34.63
CA PHE A 33 -21.30 -18.05 33.90
C PHE A 33 -21.08 -17.39 32.54
N ILE A 34 -22.13 -17.01 31.82
CA ILE A 34 -22.01 -16.23 30.58
C ILE A 34 -21.33 -14.89 30.86
N SER A 35 -21.75 -14.19 31.92
CA SER A 35 -21.17 -12.91 32.36
C SER A 35 -19.69 -13.05 32.72
N ILE A 36 -19.31 -14.12 33.41
CA ILE A 36 -17.92 -14.44 33.75
C ILE A 36 -17.09 -14.74 32.49
N ILE A 37 -17.58 -15.58 31.57
CA ILE A 37 -16.88 -15.90 30.30
C ILE A 37 -16.67 -14.63 29.47
N LYS A 38 -17.68 -13.76 29.40
CA LYS A 38 -17.58 -12.47 28.70
C LYS A 38 -16.54 -11.54 29.35
N SER A 39 -16.51 -11.49 30.68
CA SER A 39 -15.51 -10.72 31.43
C SER A 39 -14.09 -11.23 31.17
N TYR A 40 -13.87 -12.55 31.19
CA TYR A 40 -12.57 -13.15 30.81
C TYR A 40 -12.18 -12.83 29.35
N SER A 41 -13.14 -12.82 28.42
CA SER A 41 -12.89 -12.44 27.02
C SER A 41 -12.47 -10.98 26.88
N GLN A 42 -13.09 -10.06 27.62
CA GLN A 42 -12.72 -8.64 27.61
C GLN A 42 -11.32 -8.40 28.19
N CYS A 43 -10.93 -9.20 29.17
CA CYS A 43 -9.59 -9.18 29.77
C CYS A 43 -8.54 -9.96 28.96
N GLY A 44 -8.87 -10.57 27.82
CA GLY A 44 -7.94 -11.33 27.00
C GLY A 44 -7.39 -12.60 27.67
N THR A 45 -8.21 -13.26 28.50
CA THR A 45 -7.84 -14.47 29.27
C THR A 45 -8.76 -15.68 28.96
N SER A 46 -8.89 -16.03 27.68
CA SER A 46 -9.77 -17.11 27.20
C SER A 46 -9.46 -18.49 27.78
N GLU A 47 -8.24 -18.74 28.25
CA GLU A 47 -7.87 -19.97 28.95
C GLU A 47 -8.54 -20.09 30.33
N GLN A 48 -8.67 -18.97 31.04
CA GLN A 48 -9.42 -18.90 32.29
C GLN A 48 -10.92 -19.10 32.06
N ALA A 49 -11.45 -18.54 30.95
CA ALA A 49 -12.82 -18.80 30.52
C ALA A 49 -13.05 -20.30 30.25
N LEU A 50 -12.10 -20.96 29.59
CA LEU A 50 -12.14 -22.39 29.32
C LEU A 50 -12.11 -23.25 30.58
N LYS A 51 -11.20 -22.93 31.53
CA LYS A 51 -11.12 -23.61 32.83
C LYS A 51 -12.41 -23.45 33.63
N THR A 52 -12.97 -22.24 33.63
CA THR A 52 -14.24 -21.94 34.31
C THR A 52 -15.39 -22.71 33.67
N PHE A 53 -15.44 -22.81 32.34
CA PHE A 53 -16.46 -23.55 31.61
C PHE A 53 -16.48 -25.05 31.97
N TYR A 54 -15.33 -25.71 32.11
CA TYR A 54 -15.32 -27.13 32.52
C TYR A 54 -15.68 -27.35 34.00
N ARG A 55 -15.60 -26.30 34.83
CA ARG A 55 -16.00 -26.36 36.23
C ARG A 55 -17.49 -26.12 36.46
N ILE A 56 -18.28 -25.75 35.45
CA ILE A 56 -19.71 -25.39 35.64
C ILE A 56 -20.54 -26.54 36.26
N ARG A 57 -20.17 -27.80 35.97
CA ARG A 57 -20.83 -28.98 36.56
C ARG A 57 -20.59 -29.09 38.07
N GLU A 58 -19.49 -28.51 38.58
CA GLU A 58 -19.23 -28.42 40.03
C GLU A 58 -20.21 -27.49 40.76
N PHE A 59 -20.90 -26.60 40.03
CA PHE A 59 -21.84 -25.60 40.56
C PHE A 59 -23.30 -25.90 40.20
N GLY A 60 -23.60 -27.15 39.83
CA GLY A 60 -24.95 -27.58 39.45
C GLY A 60 -25.44 -27.06 38.09
N CYS A 61 -24.56 -26.47 37.27
CA CYS A 61 -24.90 -25.98 35.93
C CYS A 61 -24.58 -27.02 34.85
N VAL A 62 -25.46 -27.12 33.85
CA VAL A 62 -25.27 -27.97 32.67
C VAL A 62 -24.84 -27.09 31.48
N PRO A 63 -23.89 -27.53 30.64
CA PRO A 63 -23.52 -26.79 29.43
C PRO A 63 -24.72 -26.50 28.53
N THR A 64 -24.81 -25.27 28.00
CA THR A 64 -25.83 -24.87 27.01
C THR A 64 -25.18 -24.36 25.73
N VAL A 65 -25.96 -24.29 24.64
CA VAL A 65 -25.55 -23.72 23.35
C VAL A 65 -25.04 -22.28 23.53
N LYS A 66 -25.68 -21.47 24.38
CA LYS A 66 -25.27 -20.08 24.64
C LYS A 66 -23.89 -20.01 25.30
N MET A 67 -23.65 -20.83 26.32
CA MET A 67 -22.35 -20.87 27.01
C MET A 67 -21.22 -21.32 26.07
N TYR A 68 -21.47 -22.33 25.22
CA TYR A 68 -20.52 -22.74 24.18
C TYR A 68 -20.26 -21.62 23.17
N ASN A 69 -21.28 -20.91 22.71
CA ASN A 69 -21.11 -19.78 21.78
C ASN A 69 -20.25 -18.66 22.38
N HIS A 70 -20.48 -18.29 23.64
CA HIS A 70 -19.67 -17.28 24.32
C HIS A 70 -18.21 -17.72 24.51
N LEU A 71 -17.98 -19.00 24.82
CA LEU A 71 -16.63 -19.56 24.92
C LEU A 71 -15.91 -19.59 23.55
N LEU A 72 -16.60 -20.02 22.49
CA LEU A 72 -16.05 -20.04 21.13
C LEU A 72 -15.72 -18.63 20.63
N ASP A 73 -16.57 -17.63 20.91
CA ASP A 73 -16.32 -16.23 20.55
C ASP A 73 -15.14 -15.64 21.35
N ALA A 74 -15.01 -15.99 22.63
CA ALA A 74 -13.85 -15.62 23.45
C ALA A 74 -12.53 -16.16 22.85
N LEU A 75 -12.49 -17.44 22.49
CA LEU A 75 -11.33 -18.05 21.83
C LEU A 75 -11.03 -17.41 20.47
N LEU A 76 -12.06 -17.05 19.71
CA LEU A 76 -11.94 -16.37 18.42
C LEU A 76 -11.40 -14.93 18.55
N SER A 77 -11.74 -14.23 19.62
CA SER A 77 -11.26 -12.87 19.90
C SER A 77 -9.74 -12.84 20.12
N GLU A 78 -9.20 -13.87 20.77
CA GLU A 78 -7.75 -14.07 20.99
C GLU A 78 -7.05 -14.87 19.89
N ASN A 79 -7.74 -15.16 18.77
CA ASN A 79 -7.21 -15.94 17.65
C ASN A 79 -6.69 -17.34 18.03
N ARG A 80 -7.24 -17.99 19.06
CA ARG A 80 -6.88 -19.36 19.49
C ARG A 80 -7.56 -20.43 18.62
N PHE A 81 -7.28 -20.44 17.32
CA PHE A 81 -7.99 -21.29 16.34
C PHE A 81 -7.89 -22.80 16.59
N SER A 82 -6.76 -23.28 17.14
CA SER A 82 -6.54 -24.71 17.41
C SER A 82 -7.53 -25.29 18.42
N MET A 83 -8.05 -24.47 19.33
CA MET A 83 -8.97 -24.89 20.39
C MET A 83 -10.44 -24.89 19.93
N ILE A 84 -10.78 -24.20 18.83
CA ILE A 84 -12.17 -24.02 18.38
C ILE A 84 -12.80 -25.35 17.94
N ASN A 85 -12.10 -26.15 17.13
CA ASN A 85 -12.60 -27.44 16.64
C ASN A 85 -12.82 -28.48 17.77
N PRO A 86 -11.89 -28.67 18.72
CA PRO A 86 -12.12 -29.51 19.90
C PRO A 86 -13.36 -29.12 20.71
N ILE A 87 -13.55 -27.82 20.95
CA ILE A 87 -14.70 -27.33 21.75
C ILE A 87 -16.02 -27.53 21.00
N TYR A 88 -16.04 -27.28 19.69
CA TYR A 88 -17.20 -27.61 18.86
C TYR A 88 -17.50 -29.11 18.84
N GLY A 89 -16.47 -29.96 18.82
CA GLY A 89 -16.62 -31.41 18.95
C GLY A 89 -17.24 -31.84 20.29
N ASN A 90 -16.84 -31.18 21.39
CA ASN A 90 -17.40 -31.44 22.71
C ASN A 90 -18.87 -31.02 22.81
N MET A 91 -19.24 -29.89 22.22
CA MET A 91 -20.65 -29.47 22.13
C MET A 91 -21.53 -30.55 21.46
N LYS A 92 -21.04 -31.15 20.36
CA LYS A 92 -21.75 -32.26 19.70
C LYS A 92 -21.82 -33.53 20.58
N LYS A 93 -20.75 -33.84 21.32
CA LYS A 93 -20.72 -34.99 22.25
C LYS A 93 -21.69 -34.83 23.42
N ASP A 94 -21.88 -33.60 23.89
CA ASP A 94 -22.85 -33.27 24.93
C ASP A 94 -24.31 -33.27 24.39
N GLY A 95 -24.53 -33.63 23.12
CA GLY A 95 -25.86 -33.74 22.52
C GLY A 95 -26.51 -32.39 22.19
N LEU A 96 -25.74 -31.30 22.22
CA LEU A 96 -26.25 -29.95 21.96
C LEU A 96 -26.20 -29.65 20.46
N GLU A 97 -27.34 -29.23 19.91
CA GLU A 97 -27.43 -28.86 18.50
C GLU A 97 -26.90 -27.43 18.26
N PRO A 98 -25.96 -27.24 17.30
CA PRO A 98 -25.50 -25.92 16.91
C PRO A 98 -26.63 -25.08 16.31
N ASN A 99 -26.61 -23.77 16.57
CA ASN A 99 -27.52 -22.82 15.95
C ASN A 99 -26.79 -21.89 14.97
N VAL A 100 -27.53 -21.00 14.32
CA VAL A 100 -26.99 -20.02 13.36
C VAL A 100 -25.84 -19.19 13.95
N TYR A 101 -25.93 -18.80 15.22
CA TYR A 101 -24.84 -18.08 15.90
C TYR A 101 -23.57 -18.92 16.07
N THR A 102 -23.71 -20.20 16.42
CA THR A 102 -22.58 -21.14 16.50
C THR A 102 -21.88 -21.24 15.15
N TYR A 103 -22.63 -21.44 14.07
CA TYR A 103 -22.08 -21.51 12.72
C TYR A 103 -21.42 -20.20 12.29
N ASN A 104 -21.99 -19.03 12.60
CA ASN A 104 -21.39 -17.73 12.30
C ASN A 104 -20.03 -17.53 12.98
N ILE A 105 -19.87 -17.93 14.25
CA ILE A 105 -18.59 -17.86 14.97
C ILE A 105 -17.56 -18.78 14.30
N LEU A 106 -17.95 -20.01 13.99
CA LEU A 106 -17.07 -20.99 13.35
C LEU A 106 -16.67 -20.57 11.92
N LEU A 107 -17.58 -20.01 11.14
CA LEU A 107 -17.30 -19.43 9.82
C LEU A 107 -16.28 -18.29 9.93
N LYS A 108 -16.47 -17.37 10.90
CA LYS A 108 -15.53 -16.27 11.15
C LYS A 108 -14.16 -16.79 11.58
N ALA A 109 -14.10 -17.86 12.37
CA ALA A 109 -12.86 -18.53 12.76
C ALA A 109 -12.13 -19.13 11.56
N LEU A 110 -12.85 -19.88 10.70
CA LEU A 110 -12.29 -20.48 9.49
C LEU A 110 -11.81 -19.43 8.49
N CYS A 111 -12.55 -18.34 8.34
CA CYS A 111 -12.16 -17.20 7.51
C CYS A 111 -10.91 -16.48 8.05
N LYS A 112 -10.78 -16.32 9.37
CA LYS A 112 -9.55 -15.75 9.97
C LYS A 112 -8.35 -16.70 9.86
N ASN A 113 -8.58 -18.00 9.87
CA ASN A 113 -7.56 -19.04 9.72
C ASN A 113 -7.32 -19.44 8.24
N ASN A 114 -7.82 -18.66 7.28
CA ASN A 114 -7.64 -18.82 5.84
C ASN A 114 -8.07 -20.19 5.28
N SER A 115 -9.01 -20.87 5.94
CA SER A 115 -9.49 -22.20 5.55
C SER A 115 -10.79 -22.11 4.75
N LEU A 116 -10.64 -21.87 3.44
CA LEU A 116 -11.78 -21.73 2.51
C LEU A 116 -12.55 -23.05 2.35
N SER A 117 -11.83 -24.18 2.24
CA SER A 117 -12.44 -25.52 2.16
C SER A 117 -13.22 -25.90 3.42
N GLY A 118 -12.72 -25.50 4.60
CA GLY A 118 -13.43 -25.67 5.87
C GLY A 118 -14.71 -24.86 5.91
N ALA A 119 -14.66 -23.59 5.50
CA ALA A 119 -15.83 -22.71 5.48
C ALA A 119 -16.94 -23.24 4.56
N ARG A 120 -16.59 -23.80 3.39
CA ARG A 120 -17.55 -24.44 2.47
C ARG A 120 -18.26 -25.64 3.10
N LYS A 121 -17.49 -26.58 3.67
CA LYS A 121 -18.06 -27.77 4.34
C LYS A 121 -18.99 -27.38 5.47
N LEU A 122 -18.66 -26.30 6.18
CA LEU A 122 -19.46 -25.82 7.29
C LEU A 122 -20.79 -25.19 6.83
N LEU A 123 -20.82 -24.50 5.69
CA LEU A 123 -22.08 -24.02 5.08
C LEU A 123 -22.99 -25.18 4.65
N GLU A 124 -22.41 -26.23 4.07
CA GLU A 124 -23.16 -27.43 3.69
C GLU A 124 -23.70 -28.14 4.93
N GLU A 125 -22.90 -28.30 5.99
CA GLU A 125 -23.36 -28.84 7.27
C GLU A 125 -24.51 -28.01 7.86
N MET A 126 -24.35 -26.68 7.85
CA MET A 126 -25.34 -25.73 8.36
C MET A 126 -26.69 -25.87 7.63
N SER A 127 -26.67 -25.93 6.30
CA SER A 127 -27.87 -26.10 5.47
C SER A 127 -28.52 -27.49 5.66
N ASN A 128 -27.71 -28.55 5.71
CA ASN A 128 -28.21 -29.93 5.88
C ASN A 128 -28.88 -30.16 7.25
N LYS A 129 -28.55 -29.35 8.26
CA LYS A 129 -29.18 -29.40 9.59
C LYS A 129 -30.39 -28.47 9.73
N GLY A 130 -30.85 -27.86 8.64
CA GLY A 130 -31.99 -26.93 8.67
C GLY A 130 -31.68 -25.58 9.32
N CYS A 131 -30.41 -25.26 9.55
CA CYS A 131 -29.97 -23.92 9.96
C CYS A 131 -29.68 -23.11 8.70
N GLU A 132 -30.66 -22.42 8.13
CA GLU A 132 -30.45 -21.60 6.92
C GLU A 132 -29.42 -20.47 7.17
N PRO A 133 -28.41 -20.30 6.29
CA PRO A 133 -27.45 -19.20 6.38
C PRO A 133 -28.14 -17.84 6.38
N ASP A 134 -27.81 -17.01 7.38
CA ASP A 134 -28.35 -15.67 7.50
C ASP A 134 -27.46 -14.64 6.77
N SER A 135 -27.90 -13.38 6.76
CA SER A 135 -27.13 -12.30 6.14
C SER A 135 -25.71 -12.17 6.73
N VAL A 136 -25.48 -12.53 7.99
CA VAL A 136 -24.16 -12.45 8.64
C VAL A 136 -23.28 -13.60 8.17
N SER A 137 -23.82 -14.82 8.06
CA SER A 137 -23.14 -15.99 7.48
C SER A 137 -22.65 -15.67 6.06
N CYS A 138 -23.56 -15.19 5.21
CA CYS A 138 -23.27 -14.89 3.81
C CYS A 138 -22.27 -13.75 3.66
N THR A 139 -22.43 -12.65 4.41
CA THR A 139 -21.52 -11.49 4.32
C THR A 139 -20.10 -11.87 4.76
N THR A 140 -19.96 -12.71 5.80
CA THR A 140 -18.66 -13.14 6.31
C THR A 140 -17.88 -13.91 5.24
N ILE A 141 -18.54 -14.85 4.57
CA ILE A 141 -17.90 -15.70 3.54
C ILE A 141 -17.67 -14.92 2.25
N VAL A 142 -18.64 -14.14 1.79
CA VAL A 142 -18.49 -13.31 0.59
C VAL A 142 -17.37 -12.30 0.77
N SER A 143 -17.29 -11.63 1.94
CA SER A 143 -16.19 -10.72 2.24
C SER A 143 -14.84 -11.44 2.32
N PHE A 144 -14.81 -12.67 2.84
CA PHE A 144 -13.62 -13.50 2.84
C PHE A 144 -13.18 -13.83 1.41
N LEU A 145 -14.05 -14.44 0.59
CA LEU A 145 -13.74 -14.77 -0.81
C LEU A 145 -13.29 -13.55 -1.63
N CYS A 146 -13.97 -12.41 -1.46
CA CYS A 146 -13.57 -11.16 -2.10
C CYS A 146 -12.18 -10.67 -1.67
N LYS A 147 -11.78 -10.91 -0.42
CA LYS A 147 -10.44 -10.58 0.09
C LYS A 147 -9.36 -11.46 -0.56
N TYR A 148 -9.68 -12.69 -0.94
CA TYR A 148 -8.77 -13.62 -1.61
C TYR A 148 -8.80 -13.54 -3.14
N GLY A 149 -9.63 -12.66 -3.71
CA GLY A 149 -9.74 -12.48 -5.15
C GLY A 149 -10.70 -13.45 -5.85
N GLU A 150 -11.34 -14.37 -5.11
CA GLU A 150 -12.34 -15.33 -5.62
C GLU A 150 -13.73 -14.69 -5.74
N VAL A 151 -13.80 -13.55 -6.43
CA VAL A 151 -15.01 -12.70 -6.48
C VAL A 151 -16.14 -13.35 -7.29
N GLU A 152 -15.82 -14.16 -8.31
CA GLU A 152 -16.86 -14.84 -9.10
C GLU A 152 -17.53 -15.96 -8.29
N GLU A 153 -16.77 -16.73 -7.50
CA GLU A 153 -17.35 -17.70 -6.57
C GLU A 153 -18.21 -17.01 -5.50
N ALA A 154 -17.76 -15.86 -5.00
CA ALA A 154 -18.54 -15.07 -4.07
C ALA A 154 -19.89 -14.63 -4.67
N ARG A 155 -19.93 -14.34 -5.98
CA ARG A 155 -21.16 -14.03 -6.72
C ARG A 155 -22.07 -15.25 -6.85
N ASP A 156 -21.51 -16.43 -7.11
CA ASP A 156 -22.27 -17.69 -7.18
C ASP A 156 -22.87 -18.08 -5.83
N LEU A 157 -22.21 -17.75 -4.71
CA LEU A 157 -22.79 -17.93 -3.39
C LEU A 157 -23.92 -16.92 -3.14
N MET A 158 -23.75 -15.67 -3.54
CA MET A 158 -24.84 -14.68 -3.45
C MET A 158 -26.07 -15.10 -4.27
N SER A 159 -25.92 -15.77 -5.41
CA SER A 159 -27.10 -16.21 -6.18
C SER A 159 -27.88 -17.33 -5.49
N LYS A 160 -27.20 -18.13 -4.65
CA LYS A 160 -27.80 -19.24 -3.87
C LYS A 160 -28.51 -18.76 -2.60
N PHE A 161 -28.04 -17.69 -1.98
CA PHE A 161 -28.60 -17.16 -0.73
C PHE A 161 -29.30 -15.83 -0.96
N ALA A 162 -30.35 -15.51 -0.18
CA ALA A 162 -31.09 -14.26 -0.37
C ALA A 162 -30.15 -13.04 -0.28
N PRO A 163 -30.06 -12.19 -1.33
CA PRO A 163 -29.08 -11.12 -1.35
C PRO A 163 -29.50 -9.97 -0.43
N SER A 164 -28.55 -9.44 0.33
CA SER A 164 -28.74 -8.32 1.25
C SER A 164 -27.77 -7.19 0.96
N VAL A 165 -28.04 -5.98 1.48
CA VAL A 165 -27.17 -4.80 1.27
C VAL A 165 -25.71 -5.08 1.69
N PRO A 166 -25.41 -5.70 2.84
CA PRO A 166 -24.04 -6.04 3.21
C PRO A 166 -23.34 -7.00 2.22
N VAL A 167 -24.07 -7.97 1.66
CA VAL A 167 -23.52 -8.93 0.68
C VAL A 167 -23.17 -8.23 -0.63
N TYR A 168 -24.05 -7.38 -1.14
CA TYR A 168 -23.75 -6.55 -2.32
C TYR A 168 -22.56 -5.62 -2.08
N ASN A 169 -22.50 -4.95 -0.92
CA ASN A 169 -21.37 -4.07 -0.58
C ASN A 169 -20.04 -4.84 -0.52
N ALA A 170 -20.03 -6.07 0.00
CA ALA A 170 -18.86 -6.92 0.01
C ALA A 170 -18.39 -7.30 -1.41
N LEU A 171 -19.31 -7.68 -2.30
CA LEU A 171 -19.00 -7.98 -3.70
C LEU A 171 -18.54 -6.76 -4.49
N ILE A 172 -19.20 -5.61 -4.31
CA ILE A 172 -18.81 -4.34 -4.94
C ILE A 172 -17.39 -3.98 -4.52
N ASN A 173 -17.06 -4.08 -3.23
CA ASN A 173 -15.70 -3.89 -2.75
C ASN A 173 -14.71 -4.91 -3.35
N GLY A 174 -15.10 -6.18 -3.46
CA GLY A 174 -14.32 -7.24 -4.12
C GLY A 174 -13.99 -6.92 -5.58
N TYR A 175 -15.00 -6.56 -6.38
CA TYR A 175 -14.81 -6.19 -7.78
C TYR A 175 -13.99 -4.89 -7.93
N CYS A 176 -14.19 -3.91 -7.06
CA CYS A 176 -13.36 -2.70 -7.01
C CYS A 176 -11.89 -3.06 -6.75
N ARG A 177 -11.58 -3.87 -5.72
CA ARG A 177 -10.19 -4.32 -5.45
C ARG A 177 -9.57 -5.09 -6.61
N GLY A 178 -10.38 -5.88 -7.32
CA GLY A 178 -9.96 -6.58 -8.54
C GLY A 178 -9.87 -5.69 -9.79
N GLY A 179 -10.09 -4.37 -9.68
CA GLY A 179 -10.06 -3.43 -10.80
C GLY A 179 -11.22 -3.55 -11.79
N LYS A 180 -12.22 -4.40 -11.52
CA LYS A 180 -13.35 -4.69 -12.41
C LYS A 180 -14.52 -3.73 -12.15
N ILE A 181 -14.31 -2.44 -12.40
CA ILE A 181 -15.28 -1.38 -12.05
C ILE A 181 -16.64 -1.52 -12.74
N LYS A 182 -16.68 -1.98 -14.00
CA LYS A 182 -17.94 -2.20 -14.74
C LYS A 182 -18.86 -3.17 -13.99
N LYS A 183 -18.31 -4.29 -13.51
CA LYS A 183 -19.06 -5.28 -12.72
C LYS A 183 -19.58 -4.71 -11.39
N ALA A 184 -18.87 -3.76 -10.78
CA ALA A 184 -19.33 -3.09 -9.58
C ALA A 184 -20.54 -2.16 -9.86
N PHE A 185 -20.55 -1.48 -11.02
CA PHE A 185 -21.72 -0.73 -11.49
C PHE A 185 -22.91 -1.65 -11.83
N ASP A 186 -22.65 -2.76 -12.53
CA ASP A 186 -23.68 -3.76 -12.85
C ASP A 186 -24.38 -4.28 -11.58
N LEU A 187 -23.62 -4.54 -10.51
CA LEU A 187 -24.19 -4.94 -9.22
C LEU A 187 -25.02 -3.84 -8.56
N MET A 188 -24.59 -2.58 -8.64
CA MET A 188 -25.37 -1.46 -8.09
C MET A 188 -26.68 -1.26 -8.87
N ASP A 189 -26.69 -1.50 -10.18
CA ASP A 189 -27.91 -1.45 -10.98
C ASP A 189 -28.82 -2.66 -10.69
N GLU A 190 -28.24 -3.85 -10.50
CA GLU A 190 -28.95 -5.05 -10.04
C GLU A 190 -29.64 -4.83 -8.68
N MET A 191 -28.96 -4.18 -7.72
CA MET A 191 -29.55 -3.79 -6.44
C MET A 191 -30.83 -2.98 -6.64
N ASN A 192 -30.80 -1.97 -7.50
CA ASN A 192 -31.96 -1.15 -7.81
C ASN A 192 -33.08 -1.95 -8.48
N GLN A 193 -32.75 -2.82 -9.43
CA GLN A 193 -33.72 -3.69 -10.12
C GLN A 193 -34.43 -4.64 -9.14
N ARG A 194 -33.70 -5.14 -8.14
CA ARG A 194 -34.24 -5.99 -7.07
C ARG A 194 -34.90 -5.21 -5.93
N ARG A 195 -35.05 -3.88 -6.05
CA ARG A 195 -35.60 -2.98 -5.01
C ARG A 195 -34.83 -3.00 -3.69
N ILE A 196 -33.55 -3.32 -3.74
CA ILE A 196 -32.61 -3.23 -2.61
C ILE A 196 -31.89 -1.88 -2.74
N ALA A 197 -32.20 -0.91 -1.87
CA ALA A 197 -31.65 0.43 -1.99
C ALA A 197 -30.13 0.46 -1.69
N PRO A 198 -29.28 0.94 -2.62
CA PRO A 198 -27.89 1.28 -2.31
C PRO A 198 -27.81 2.29 -1.16
N ASN A 199 -26.85 2.13 -0.27
CA ASN A 199 -26.68 3.00 0.89
C ASN A 199 -25.35 3.77 0.83
N VAL A 200 -25.08 4.57 1.87
CA VAL A 200 -23.84 5.36 2.01
C VAL A 200 -22.58 4.52 1.81
N ILE A 201 -22.57 3.28 2.31
CA ILE A 201 -21.43 2.36 2.15
C ILE A 201 -21.26 1.98 0.68
N THR A 202 -22.34 1.63 -0.02
CA THR A 202 -22.31 1.27 -1.44
C THR A 202 -21.66 2.36 -2.29
N TYR A 203 -22.14 3.60 -2.17
CA TYR A 203 -21.62 4.74 -2.92
C TYR A 203 -20.19 5.09 -2.51
N THR A 204 -19.90 5.10 -1.21
CA THR A 204 -18.55 5.43 -0.69
C THR A 204 -17.51 4.40 -1.11
N THR A 205 -17.85 3.11 -1.18
CA THR A 205 -16.94 2.07 -1.69
C THR A 205 -16.56 2.30 -3.15
N ILE A 206 -17.53 2.54 -4.02
CA ILE A 206 -17.29 2.82 -5.45
C ILE A 206 -16.50 4.13 -5.61
N LEU A 207 -16.92 5.18 -4.91
CA LEU A 207 -16.25 6.49 -4.94
C LEU A 207 -14.80 6.41 -4.48
N ASN A 208 -14.52 5.69 -3.39
CA ASN A 208 -13.16 5.51 -2.87
C ASN A 208 -12.26 4.81 -3.87
N PHE A 209 -12.76 3.77 -4.53
CA PHE A 209 -12.02 3.09 -5.60
C PHE A 209 -11.77 4.01 -6.81
N LEU A 210 -12.80 4.72 -7.29
CA LEU A 210 -12.67 5.64 -8.42
C LEU A 210 -11.69 6.78 -8.12
N SER A 211 -11.77 7.36 -6.92
CA SER A 211 -10.86 8.43 -6.48
C SER A 211 -9.43 7.91 -6.36
N GLY A 212 -9.23 6.72 -5.77
CA GLY A 212 -7.90 6.11 -5.65
C GLY A 212 -7.28 5.65 -6.97
N SER A 213 -8.10 5.25 -7.95
CA SER A 213 -7.65 4.96 -9.32
C SER A 213 -7.48 6.22 -10.18
N GLY A 214 -7.86 7.39 -9.64
CA GLY A 214 -7.70 8.67 -10.33
C GLY A 214 -8.79 8.99 -11.35
N ASN A 215 -9.89 8.23 -11.38
CA ASN A 215 -11.06 8.47 -12.22
C ASN A 215 -11.98 9.50 -11.56
N ILE A 216 -11.51 10.74 -11.45
CA ILE A 216 -12.16 11.82 -10.69
C ILE A 216 -13.55 12.19 -11.24
N GLU A 217 -13.70 12.26 -12.55
CA GLU A 217 -15.01 12.62 -13.15
C GLU A 217 -16.11 11.64 -12.76
N LEU A 218 -15.79 10.34 -12.77
CA LEU A 218 -16.73 9.30 -12.34
C LEU A 218 -16.95 9.32 -10.82
N SER A 219 -15.93 9.67 -10.02
CA SER A 219 -16.11 9.78 -8.56
C SER A 219 -17.03 10.94 -8.19
N LEU A 220 -16.92 12.09 -8.86
CA LEU A 220 -17.83 13.23 -8.73
C LEU A 220 -19.25 12.88 -9.21
N ALA A 221 -19.40 12.17 -10.33
CA ALA A 221 -20.70 11.70 -10.80
C ALA A 221 -21.39 10.76 -9.79
N ILE A 222 -20.62 9.88 -9.13
CA ILE A 222 -21.13 9.04 -8.04
C ILE A 222 -21.58 9.87 -6.84
N LEU A 223 -20.81 10.90 -6.44
CA LEU A 223 -21.20 11.81 -5.37
C LEU A 223 -22.52 12.54 -5.70
N ALA A 224 -22.65 13.05 -6.92
CA ALA A 224 -23.89 13.69 -7.38
C ALA A 224 -25.08 12.72 -7.36
N LYS A 225 -24.89 11.48 -7.83
CA LYS A 225 -25.93 10.43 -7.78
C LYS A 225 -26.34 10.10 -6.34
N MET A 226 -25.40 10.17 -5.40
CA MET A 226 -25.64 9.98 -3.97
C MET A 226 -26.58 11.05 -3.40
N PHE A 227 -26.34 12.33 -3.71
CA PHE A 227 -27.21 13.45 -3.33
C PHE A 227 -28.62 13.35 -3.95
N VAL A 228 -28.72 13.05 -5.24
CA VAL A 228 -30.02 12.91 -5.94
C VAL A 228 -30.89 11.82 -5.32
N ARG A 229 -30.28 10.78 -4.73
CA ARG A 229 -30.98 9.69 -4.03
C ARG A 229 -31.25 9.98 -2.55
N GLY A 230 -30.89 11.16 -2.05
CA GLY A 230 -31.04 11.51 -0.63
C GLY A 230 -30.11 10.71 0.29
N CYS A 231 -29.03 10.13 -0.25
CA CYS A 231 -27.98 9.51 0.56
C CYS A 231 -26.98 10.60 0.95
N ASN A 232 -26.89 10.94 2.24
CA ASN A 232 -25.97 11.99 2.68
C ASN A 232 -24.53 11.46 2.76
N PRO A 233 -23.57 12.11 2.08
CA PRO A 233 -22.15 11.76 2.21
C PRO A 233 -21.68 11.87 3.65
N ASN A 234 -20.66 11.10 4.01
CA ASN A 234 -20.01 11.20 5.32
C ASN A 234 -18.57 11.69 5.17
N THR A 235 -17.88 11.86 6.29
CA THR A 235 -16.47 12.27 6.33
C THR A 235 -15.61 11.40 5.41
N HIS A 236 -15.77 10.08 5.45
CA HIS A 236 -14.99 9.17 4.61
C HIS A 236 -15.24 9.40 3.11
N THR A 237 -16.49 9.66 2.69
CA THR A 237 -16.82 9.96 1.29
C THR A 237 -16.02 11.17 0.79
N PHE A 238 -16.02 12.26 1.56
CA PHE A 238 -15.28 13.47 1.22
C PHE A 238 -13.75 13.29 1.31
N THR A 239 -13.24 12.63 2.36
CA THR A 239 -11.80 12.34 2.49
C THR A 239 -11.28 11.53 1.30
N SER A 240 -12.03 10.53 0.83
CA SER A 240 -11.67 9.75 -0.35
C SER A 240 -11.56 10.59 -1.61
N LEU A 241 -12.50 11.53 -1.81
CA LEU A 241 -12.50 12.43 -2.97
C LEU A 241 -11.33 13.42 -2.91
N ILE A 242 -11.10 14.06 -1.75
CA ILE A 242 -9.96 14.94 -1.51
C ILE A 242 -8.65 14.21 -1.79
N LYS A 243 -8.50 12.97 -1.30
CA LYS A 243 -7.32 12.13 -1.58
C LYS A 243 -7.10 11.93 -3.07
N GLY A 244 -8.15 11.54 -3.81
CA GLY A 244 -8.05 11.32 -5.26
C GLY A 244 -7.67 12.59 -6.02
N LEU A 245 -8.31 13.72 -5.71
CA LEU A 245 -8.03 15.02 -6.31
C LEU A 245 -6.58 15.46 -6.05
N SER A 246 -6.12 15.35 -4.79
CA SER A 246 -4.76 15.65 -4.39
C SER A 246 -3.72 14.82 -5.14
N LEU A 247 -3.93 13.50 -5.28
CA LEU A 247 -3.01 12.61 -6.01
C LEU A 247 -2.96 12.90 -7.51
N LYS A 248 -3.99 13.55 -8.07
CA LYS A 248 -4.02 14.02 -9.46
C LYS A 248 -3.53 15.46 -9.62
N GLY A 249 -3.09 16.12 -8.55
CA GLY A 249 -2.64 17.51 -8.57
C GLY A 249 -3.76 18.55 -8.72
N ARG A 250 -5.05 18.14 -8.65
CA ARG A 250 -6.21 19.05 -8.74
C ARG A 250 -6.51 19.70 -7.38
N LEU A 251 -5.53 20.43 -6.84
CA LEU A 251 -5.57 20.93 -5.47
C LEU A 251 -6.65 21.99 -5.19
N ILE A 252 -6.99 22.80 -6.20
CA ILE A 252 -8.05 23.81 -6.07
C ILE A 252 -9.38 23.12 -5.78
N GLU A 253 -9.73 22.12 -6.59
CA GLU A 253 -10.94 21.34 -6.39
C GLU A 253 -10.90 20.52 -5.09
N ALA A 254 -9.73 20.00 -4.69
CA ALA A 254 -9.59 19.33 -3.39
C ALA A 254 -9.92 20.27 -2.23
N HIS A 255 -9.48 21.53 -2.31
CA HIS A 255 -9.81 22.56 -1.33
C HIS A 255 -11.29 22.95 -1.39
N ASP A 256 -11.89 23.06 -2.59
CA ASP A 256 -13.32 23.37 -2.73
C ASP A 256 -14.20 22.27 -2.13
N VAL A 257 -13.85 21.00 -2.35
CA VAL A 257 -14.51 19.85 -1.73
C VAL A 257 -14.37 19.88 -0.20
N PHE A 258 -13.20 20.25 0.32
CA PHE A 258 -12.97 20.41 1.76
C PHE A 258 -13.84 21.53 2.37
N VAL A 259 -13.95 22.66 1.67
CA VAL A 259 -14.82 23.78 2.09
C VAL A 259 -16.29 23.38 2.02
N GLN A 260 -16.71 22.68 0.95
CA GLN A 260 -18.08 22.23 0.79
C GLN A 260 -18.50 21.25 1.89
N MET A 261 -17.62 20.30 2.23
CA MET A 261 -17.83 19.38 3.34
C MET A 261 -18.17 20.12 4.65
N SER A 262 -17.47 21.21 4.93
CA SER A 262 -17.73 22.04 6.12
C SER A 262 -19.06 22.81 6.03
N LYS A 263 -19.42 23.32 4.84
CA LYS A 263 -20.71 23.98 4.58
C LYS A 263 -21.89 23.03 4.75
N ASP A 264 -21.70 21.76 4.42
CA ASP A 264 -22.72 20.71 4.57
C ASP A 264 -22.85 20.21 6.02
N GLY A 265 -22.14 20.84 6.97
CA GLY A 265 -22.17 20.47 8.39
C GLY A 265 -21.40 19.19 8.73
N ILE A 266 -20.57 18.71 7.80
CA ILE A 266 -19.75 17.51 8.00
C ILE A 266 -18.35 17.97 8.42
N PHE A 267 -18.00 17.75 9.68
CA PHE A 267 -16.75 18.25 10.22
C PHE A 267 -15.54 17.42 9.76
N PRO A 268 -14.48 18.05 9.22
CA PRO A 268 -13.22 17.38 8.91
C PRO A 268 -12.58 16.80 10.18
N ASN A 269 -12.14 15.55 10.09
CA ASN A 269 -11.35 14.90 11.12
C ASN A 269 -9.85 14.98 10.81
N GLU A 270 -9.02 14.48 11.73
CA GLU A 270 -7.55 14.43 11.59
C GLU A 270 -7.10 13.82 10.25
N ILE A 271 -7.76 12.74 9.81
CA ILE A 271 -7.44 12.06 8.55
C ILE A 271 -7.71 12.98 7.35
N THR A 272 -8.79 13.75 7.38
CA THR A 272 -9.17 14.68 6.30
C THR A 272 -8.15 15.82 6.17
N TYR A 273 -7.77 16.43 7.29
CA TYR A 273 -6.71 17.45 7.31
C TYR A 273 -5.38 16.89 6.82
N ASN A 274 -4.94 15.75 7.35
CA ASN A 274 -3.68 15.12 6.96
C ASN A 274 -3.66 14.75 5.47
N THR A 275 -4.80 14.35 4.91
CA THR A 275 -4.93 14.05 3.48
C THR A 275 -4.75 15.31 2.62
N LEU A 276 -5.33 16.44 3.03
CA LEU A 276 -5.18 17.71 2.32
C LEU A 276 -3.76 18.27 2.45
N ILE A 277 -3.19 18.24 3.66
CA ILE A 277 -1.79 18.62 3.94
C ILE A 277 -0.84 17.80 3.07
N HIS A 278 -0.98 16.48 3.05
CA HIS A 278 -0.16 15.60 2.22
C HIS A 278 -0.28 15.95 0.73
N GLY A 279 -1.50 16.22 0.25
CA GLY A 279 -1.72 16.66 -1.13
C GLY A 279 -0.98 17.96 -1.49
N LEU A 280 -1.02 18.94 -0.59
CA LEU A 280 -0.34 20.22 -0.75
C LEU A 280 1.19 20.04 -0.72
N CYS A 281 1.72 19.21 0.18
CA CYS A 281 3.14 18.86 0.24
C CYS A 281 3.61 18.19 -1.07
N LEU A 282 2.83 17.24 -1.62
CA LEU A 282 3.18 16.57 -2.88
C LEU A 282 3.27 17.53 -4.08
N ALA A 283 2.49 18.61 -4.06
CA ALA A 283 2.56 19.64 -5.09
C ALA A 283 3.61 20.73 -4.81
N GLY A 284 4.37 20.61 -3.72
CA GLY A 284 5.35 21.62 -3.29
C GLY A 284 4.75 22.90 -2.69
N ASN A 285 3.44 22.93 -2.41
CA ASN A 285 2.78 24.10 -1.81
C ASN A 285 2.84 24.05 -0.27
N MET A 286 4.03 24.27 0.28
CA MET A 286 4.27 24.21 1.73
C MET A 286 3.52 25.30 2.51
N ASN A 287 3.39 26.50 1.95
CA ASN A 287 2.62 27.59 2.57
C ASN A 287 1.14 27.23 2.72
N GLY A 288 0.54 26.61 1.70
CA GLY A 288 -0.81 26.09 1.77
C GLY A 288 -0.94 25.00 2.83
N ALA A 289 0.03 24.10 2.92
CA ALA A 289 0.05 23.03 3.92
C ALA A 289 0.09 23.58 5.36
N LEU A 290 0.92 24.59 5.63
CA LEU A 290 0.96 25.29 6.92
C LEU A 290 -0.36 26.02 7.22
N SER A 291 -0.97 26.69 6.24
CA SER A 291 -2.28 27.32 6.43
C SER A 291 -3.37 26.31 6.80
N VAL A 292 -3.31 25.09 6.27
CA VAL A 292 -4.23 24.01 6.65
C VAL A 292 -3.94 23.49 8.06
N LEU A 293 -2.68 23.44 8.49
CA LEU A 293 -2.31 23.14 9.88
C LEU A 293 -2.90 24.18 10.85
N ASP A 294 -2.76 25.47 10.55
CA ASP A 294 -3.31 26.54 11.40
C ASP A 294 -4.85 26.46 11.47
N LYS A 295 -5.50 26.14 10.35
CA LYS A 295 -6.96 25.89 10.31
C LYS A 295 -7.35 24.66 11.13
N MET A 296 -6.54 23.60 11.12
CA MET A 296 -6.75 22.39 11.92
C MET A 296 -6.73 22.73 13.42
N GLU A 297 -5.74 23.51 13.86
CA GLU A 297 -5.61 24.01 15.24
C GLU A 297 -6.77 24.94 15.62
N ALA A 298 -7.12 25.90 14.77
CA ALA A 298 -8.22 26.83 14.99
C ALA A 298 -9.58 26.12 15.15
N ASN A 299 -9.78 25.01 14.43
CA ASN A 299 -10.97 24.18 14.52
C ASN A 299 -10.92 23.15 15.68
N ARG A 300 -9.95 23.27 16.60
CA ARG A 300 -9.74 22.38 17.76
C ARG A 300 -9.56 20.91 17.38
N CYS A 301 -9.08 20.65 16.16
CA CYS A 301 -8.64 19.33 15.74
C CYS A 301 -7.13 19.27 16.00
N ASN A 302 -6.69 18.54 17.01
CA ASN A 302 -5.29 18.60 17.43
C ASN A 302 -4.38 17.88 16.41
N PRO A 303 -3.32 18.54 15.90
CA PRO A 303 -2.31 17.89 15.09
C PRO A 303 -1.71 16.68 15.81
N ASN A 304 -1.54 15.58 15.09
CA ASN A 304 -0.96 14.36 15.62
C ASN A 304 0.39 14.06 14.96
N ILE A 305 1.03 12.95 15.37
CA ILE A 305 2.32 12.54 14.83
C ILE A 305 2.32 12.40 13.29
N THR A 306 1.21 11.95 12.71
CA THR A 306 1.06 11.83 11.26
C THR A 306 0.99 13.20 10.59
N THR A 307 0.35 14.18 11.21
CA THR A 307 0.31 15.57 10.71
C THR A 307 1.72 16.14 10.62
N TYR A 308 2.48 16.06 11.71
CA TYR A 308 3.85 16.59 11.77
C TYR A 308 4.80 15.82 10.85
N SER A 309 4.76 14.49 10.84
CA SER A 309 5.64 13.70 9.95
C SER A 309 5.37 13.96 8.47
N THR A 310 4.11 14.20 8.08
CA THR A 310 3.72 14.55 6.70
C THR A 310 4.29 15.92 6.28
N LEU A 311 4.30 16.89 7.19
CA LEU A 311 4.88 18.21 6.93
C LEU A 311 6.41 18.14 6.85
N ILE A 312 7.06 17.44 7.78
CA ILE A 312 8.52 17.23 7.76
C ILE A 312 8.95 16.56 6.45
N ASP A 313 8.24 15.51 6.01
CA ASP A 313 8.47 14.85 4.71
C ASP A 313 8.32 15.82 3.53
N GLY A 314 7.29 16.67 3.55
CA GLY A 314 7.07 17.70 2.53
C GLY A 314 8.21 18.70 2.45
N PHE A 315 8.69 19.20 3.59
CA PHE A 315 9.84 20.10 3.67
C PHE A 315 11.15 19.40 3.27
N ALA A 316 11.37 18.15 3.67
CA ALA A 316 12.52 17.33 3.29
C ALA A 316 12.64 17.19 1.77
N LYS A 317 11.51 16.85 1.11
CA LYS A 317 11.43 16.74 -0.36
C LYS A 317 11.61 18.07 -1.08
N SER A 318 11.20 19.17 -0.44
CA SER A 318 11.42 20.54 -0.93
C SER A 318 12.83 21.08 -0.64
N ARG A 319 13.70 20.28 0.00
CA ARG A 319 15.06 20.64 0.44
C ARG A 319 15.12 21.83 1.41
N ASP A 320 14.03 22.06 2.14
CA ASP A 320 13.94 23.12 3.14
C ASP A 320 14.12 22.54 4.56
N LEU A 321 15.36 22.58 5.05
CA LEU A 321 15.68 22.08 6.40
C LEU A 321 15.11 22.97 7.50
N VAL A 322 15.00 24.28 7.25
CA VAL A 322 14.54 25.26 8.24
C VAL A 322 13.08 24.97 8.56
N GLY A 323 12.23 24.87 7.53
CA GLY A 323 10.83 24.49 7.70
C GLY A 323 10.66 23.12 8.36
N ALA A 324 11.48 22.13 7.98
CA ALA A 324 11.45 20.80 8.62
C ALA A 324 11.79 20.87 10.13
N SER A 325 12.80 21.66 10.50
CA SER A 325 13.22 21.85 11.90
C SER A 325 12.21 22.64 12.71
N GLU A 326 11.56 23.65 12.13
CA GLU A 326 10.47 24.39 12.78
C GLU A 326 9.30 23.47 13.12
N ILE A 327 8.88 22.61 12.18
CA ILE A 327 7.80 21.64 12.39
C ILE A 327 8.21 20.58 13.42
N TRP A 328 9.47 20.13 13.42
CA TRP A 328 9.99 19.22 14.44
C TRP A 328 9.94 19.83 15.84
N ASN A 329 10.40 21.08 15.98
CA ASN A 329 10.36 21.80 17.24
C ASN A 329 8.91 22.03 17.70
N LYS A 330 7.99 22.35 16.79
CA LYS A 330 6.56 22.44 17.09
C LYS A 330 6.04 21.10 17.62
N MET A 331 6.29 19.99 16.92
CA MET A 331 5.91 18.65 17.36
C MET A 331 6.40 18.34 18.79
N VAL A 332 7.69 18.59 19.08
CA VAL A 332 8.28 18.36 20.42
C VAL A 332 7.64 19.27 21.47
N SER A 333 7.40 20.55 21.16
CA SER A 333 6.77 21.51 22.09
C SER A 333 5.33 21.13 22.48
N PHE A 334 4.61 20.46 21.58
CA PHE A 334 3.28 19.89 21.85
C PHE A 334 3.33 18.52 22.55
N ASN A 335 4.52 18.11 23.03
CA ASN A 335 4.76 16.81 23.68
C ASN A 335 4.36 15.61 22.81
N CYS A 336 4.38 15.78 21.48
CA CYS A 336 4.17 14.70 20.53
C CYS A 336 5.50 13.97 20.31
N ARG A 337 5.62 12.76 20.86
CA ARG A 337 6.86 11.98 20.73
C ARG A 337 7.07 11.56 19.27
N PRO A 338 8.27 11.82 18.69
CA PRO A 338 8.58 11.34 17.35
C PRO A 338 8.48 9.81 17.28
N ASN A 339 7.99 9.30 16.16
CA ASN A 339 8.03 7.88 15.85
C ASN A 339 9.07 7.62 14.75
N VAL A 340 9.27 6.35 14.37
CA VAL A 340 10.21 5.96 13.32
C VAL A 340 10.02 6.77 12.04
N VAL A 341 8.76 7.02 11.62
CA VAL A 341 8.46 7.79 10.41
C VAL A 341 8.94 9.24 10.52
N ALA A 342 8.62 9.94 11.62
CA ALA A 342 9.06 11.33 11.81
C ALA A 342 10.59 11.44 11.81
N TYR A 343 11.28 10.51 12.50
CA TYR A 343 12.74 10.42 12.48
C TYR A 343 13.28 10.18 11.07
N THR A 344 12.74 9.21 10.32
CA THR A 344 13.14 8.94 8.93
C THR A 344 12.99 10.18 8.04
N CYS A 345 11.89 10.92 8.17
CA CYS A 345 11.67 12.16 7.40
C CYS A 345 12.67 13.26 7.76
N MET A 346 13.05 13.40 9.03
CA MET A 346 14.09 14.34 9.43
C MET A 346 15.48 13.92 8.94
N ILE A 347 15.79 12.62 8.95
CA ILE A 347 17.02 12.07 8.36
C ILE A 347 17.08 12.38 6.86
N ASP A 348 15.98 12.25 6.12
CA ASP A 348 15.92 12.65 4.69
C ASP A 348 16.20 14.16 4.51
N ALA A 349 15.61 15.01 5.37
CA ALA A 349 15.85 16.45 5.34
C ALA A 349 17.33 16.80 5.54
N LEU A 350 17.98 16.17 6.53
CA LEU A 350 19.40 16.33 6.83
C LEU A 350 20.28 15.83 5.68
N CYS A 351 20.01 14.62 5.16
CA CYS A 351 20.71 14.05 4.01
C CYS A 351 20.61 14.92 2.75
N GLY A 352 19.43 15.49 2.50
CA GLY A 352 19.21 16.42 1.39
C GLY A 352 20.11 17.65 1.41
N ASN A 353 20.41 18.11 2.63
CA ASN A 353 21.27 19.25 2.94
C ASN A 353 22.72 18.86 3.23
N SER A 354 23.09 17.58 3.01
CA SER A 354 24.43 17.03 3.23
C SER A 354 24.92 17.09 4.69
N LEU A 355 24.00 17.16 5.66
CA LEU A 355 24.27 17.14 7.10
C LEU A 355 24.24 15.70 7.63
N PHE A 356 25.22 14.91 7.20
CA PHE A 356 25.23 13.46 7.42
C PHE A 356 25.61 13.06 8.85
N GLU A 357 26.48 13.83 9.51
CA GLU A 357 26.86 13.59 10.90
C GLU A 357 25.64 13.79 11.82
N GLU A 358 24.87 14.85 11.58
CA GLU A 358 23.62 15.12 12.28
C GLU A 358 22.58 14.02 12.01
N ALA A 359 22.51 13.52 10.78
CA ALA A 359 21.64 12.39 10.45
C ALA A 359 22.03 11.10 11.19
N TYR A 360 23.33 10.83 11.34
CA TYR A 360 23.82 9.69 12.11
C TYR A 360 23.57 9.84 13.62
N ASN A 361 23.82 11.02 14.18
CA ASN A 361 23.48 11.33 15.57
C ASN A 361 21.99 11.14 15.87
N LEU A 362 21.13 11.39 14.87
CA LEU A 362 19.70 11.16 15.00
C LEU A 362 19.34 9.66 15.04
N ILE A 363 20.08 8.80 14.34
CA ILE A 363 19.97 7.33 14.46
C ILE A 363 20.33 6.87 15.88
N GLU A 364 21.42 7.37 16.46
CA GLU A 364 21.79 7.06 17.85
C GLU A 364 20.72 7.53 18.84
N THR A 365 20.14 8.71 18.59
CA THR A 365 19.03 9.24 19.38
C THR A 365 17.81 8.31 19.34
N MET A 366 17.44 7.81 18.16
CA MET A 366 16.35 6.83 17.98
C MET A 366 16.54 5.58 18.86
N VAL A 367 17.76 5.04 18.93
CA VAL A 367 18.10 3.89 19.77
C VAL A 367 17.94 4.24 21.25
N SER A 368 18.47 5.39 21.67
CA SER A 368 18.39 5.86 23.07
C SER A 368 16.95 6.09 23.55
N GLU A 369 16.06 6.52 22.66
CA GLU A 369 14.64 6.77 22.95
C GLU A 369 13.77 5.51 22.81
N LYS A 370 14.36 4.33 22.60
CA LYS A 370 13.66 3.04 22.41
C LYS A 370 12.73 3.05 21.18
N CYS A 371 13.09 3.80 20.14
CA CYS A 371 12.40 3.85 18.86
C CYS A 371 13.37 3.43 17.73
N PRO A 372 13.84 2.16 17.70
CA PRO A 372 14.97 1.77 16.86
C PRO A 372 14.72 2.02 15.37
N PRO A 373 15.77 2.39 14.60
CA PRO A 373 15.67 2.56 13.16
C PRO A 373 15.26 1.25 12.48
N ASN A 374 14.62 1.35 11.33
CA ASN A 374 14.26 0.20 10.50
C ASN A 374 14.95 0.28 9.13
N THR A 375 14.75 -0.75 8.30
CA THR A 375 15.29 -0.82 6.94
C THR A 375 14.97 0.43 6.10
N VAL A 376 13.80 1.04 6.28
CA VAL A 376 13.42 2.25 5.54
C VAL A 376 14.27 3.45 5.97
N THR A 377 14.53 3.61 7.27
CA THR A 377 15.42 4.67 7.80
C THR A 377 16.82 4.59 7.16
N PHE A 378 17.41 3.40 7.16
CA PHE A 378 18.72 3.19 6.54
C PHE A 378 18.70 3.38 5.02
N ASN A 379 17.66 2.92 4.33
CA ASN A 379 17.51 3.12 2.88
C ASN A 379 17.51 4.60 2.50
N VAL A 380 16.82 5.44 3.28
CA VAL A 380 16.80 6.90 3.08
C VAL A 380 18.20 7.50 3.24
N PHE A 381 18.93 7.10 4.28
CA PHE A 381 20.26 7.63 4.55
C PHE A 381 21.29 7.16 3.50
N ILE A 382 21.32 5.85 3.19
CA ILE A 382 22.15 5.27 2.12
C ILE A 382 21.90 5.99 0.80
N LYS A 383 20.64 6.18 0.42
CA LYS A 383 20.27 6.96 -0.77
C LYS A 383 20.83 8.38 -0.73
N GLY A 384 20.66 9.07 0.40
CA GLY A 384 21.19 10.43 0.61
C GLY A 384 22.70 10.52 0.39
N LEU A 385 23.45 9.58 0.97
CA LEU A 385 24.90 9.45 0.82
C LEU A 385 25.29 9.18 -0.64
N CYS A 386 24.65 8.20 -1.28
CA CYS A 386 24.90 7.84 -2.69
C CYS A 386 24.62 9.02 -3.64
N LEU A 387 23.53 9.77 -3.44
CA LEU A 387 23.19 10.93 -4.26
C LEU A 387 24.21 12.07 -4.16
N LYS A 388 24.92 12.19 -3.03
CA LYS A 388 26.00 13.17 -2.84
C LYS A 388 27.40 12.58 -3.07
N GLY A 389 27.49 11.35 -3.58
CA GLY A 389 28.74 10.68 -3.92
C GLY A 389 29.53 10.12 -2.73
N ARG A 390 28.98 10.11 -1.52
CA ARG A 390 29.59 9.57 -0.28
C ARG A 390 29.39 8.05 -0.19
N VAL A 391 29.78 7.33 -1.25
CA VAL A 391 29.44 5.90 -1.40
C VAL A 391 30.18 5.01 -0.41
N GLU A 392 31.39 5.38 0.03
CA GLU A 392 32.14 4.63 1.05
C GLU A 392 31.36 4.55 2.36
N TRP A 393 30.86 5.69 2.85
CA TRP A 393 30.04 5.74 4.06
C TRP A 393 28.69 5.02 3.88
N ALA A 394 28.13 5.03 2.66
CA ALA A 394 26.92 4.28 2.36
C ALA A 394 27.13 2.75 2.49
N VAL A 395 28.31 2.25 2.14
CA VAL A 395 28.70 0.83 2.34
C VAL A 395 28.90 0.54 3.82
N GLU A 396 29.57 1.41 4.57
CA GLU A 396 29.71 1.24 6.03
C GLU A 396 28.35 1.17 6.72
N LEU A 397 27.43 2.07 6.37
CA LEU A 397 26.10 2.11 6.93
C LEU A 397 25.27 0.87 6.58
N PHE A 398 25.47 0.30 5.38
CA PHE A 398 24.88 -0.97 4.97
C PHE A 398 25.31 -2.13 5.87
N ASP A 399 26.60 -2.20 6.22
CA ASP A 399 27.15 -3.22 7.13
C ASP A 399 26.66 -3.04 8.59
N GLU A 400 26.30 -1.82 8.99
CA GLU A 400 25.80 -1.52 10.34
C GLU A 400 24.31 -1.84 10.56
N MET A 401 23.53 -2.09 9.50
CA MET A 401 22.09 -2.33 9.61
C MET A 401 21.77 -3.50 10.55
N GLU A 402 22.53 -4.59 10.45
CA GLU A 402 22.33 -5.79 11.26
C GLU A 402 22.59 -5.55 12.75
N LYS A 403 23.54 -4.67 13.09
CA LYS A 403 23.83 -4.28 14.47
C LYS A 403 22.63 -3.57 15.12
N HIS A 404 21.81 -2.91 14.31
CA HIS A 404 20.58 -2.23 14.72
C HIS A 404 19.34 -3.14 14.66
N GLY A 405 19.51 -4.43 14.39
CA GLY A 405 18.41 -5.41 14.38
C GLY A 405 17.53 -5.37 13.13
N CYS A 406 17.99 -4.74 12.04
CA CYS A 406 17.30 -4.75 10.74
C CYS A 406 18.23 -5.25 9.63
N GLY A 407 17.65 -5.89 8.60
CA GLY A 407 18.41 -6.43 7.47
C GLY A 407 18.22 -5.59 6.21
N PRO A 408 19.19 -5.61 5.27
CA PRO A 408 19.03 -5.00 3.96
C PRO A 408 17.94 -5.72 3.16
N ASP A 409 17.12 -4.93 2.45
CA ASP A 409 16.11 -5.43 1.52
C ASP A 409 16.49 -5.11 0.06
N VAL A 410 15.62 -5.51 -0.88
CA VAL A 410 15.83 -5.26 -2.31
C VAL A 410 16.06 -3.77 -2.61
N THR A 411 15.42 -2.87 -1.85
CA THR A 411 15.57 -1.43 -2.03
C THR A 411 16.94 -0.96 -1.54
N THR A 412 17.42 -1.48 -0.40
CA THR A 412 18.76 -1.21 0.12
C THR A 412 19.83 -1.52 -0.92
N TYR A 413 19.78 -2.74 -1.48
CA TYR A 413 20.72 -3.17 -2.51
C TYR A 413 20.64 -2.30 -3.77
N ASN A 414 19.43 -1.96 -4.23
CA ASN A 414 19.26 -1.16 -5.44
C ASN A 414 19.81 0.27 -5.29
N GLU A 415 19.59 0.93 -4.15
CA GLU A 415 20.11 2.28 -3.90
C GLU A 415 21.64 2.27 -3.80
N LEU A 416 22.23 1.28 -3.13
CA LEU A 416 23.68 1.15 -3.02
C LEU A 416 24.35 0.79 -4.36
N LEU A 417 23.75 -0.12 -5.15
CA LEU A 417 24.21 -0.47 -6.50
C LEU A 417 24.20 0.75 -7.42
N ASP A 418 23.12 1.54 -7.42
CA ASP A 418 23.03 2.77 -8.22
C ASP A 418 24.14 3.76 -7.84
N GLY A 419 24.37 3.96 -6.53
CA GLY A 419 25.48 4.77 -6.02
C GLY A 419 26.85 4.27 -6.47
N LEU A 420 27.13 2.98 -6.32
CA LEU A 420 28.40 2.36 -6.70
C LEU A 420 28.68 2.49 -8.21
N TYR A 421 27.68 2.26 -9.06
CA TYR A 421 27.84 2.42 -10.50
C TYR A 421 28.04 3.88 -10.91
N LYS A 422 27.36 4.84 -10.26
CA LYS A 422 27.58 6.28 -10.49
C LYS A 422 28.99 6.73 -10.11
N SER A 423 29.54 6.17 -9.03
CA SER A 423 30.93 6.38 -8.61
C SER A 423 31.94 5.49 -9.36
N LYS A 424 31.50 4.73 -10.38
CA LYS A 424 32.32 3.80 -11.19
C LYS A 424 33.07 2.74 -10.38
N ASN A 425 32.57 2.38 -9.20
CA ASN A 425 33.15 1.33 -8.37
C ASN A 425 32.57 -0.05 -8.74
N ASN A 426 32.94 -0.53 -9.92
CA ASN A 426 32.38 -1.76 -10.50
C ASN A 426 32.69 -3.02 -9.68
N ARG A 427 33.83 -3.03 -8.99
CA ARG A 427 34.26 -4.17 -8.17
C ARG A 427 33.30 -4.38 -7.00
N LEU A 428 33.09 -3.35 -6.17
CA LEU A 428 32.16 -3.44 -5.05
C LEU A 428 30.72 -3.67 -5.52
N ALA A 429 30.30 -3.08 -6.66
CA ALA A 429 28.99 -3.35 -7.24
C ALA A 429 28.81 -4.85 -7.57
N PHE A 430 29.83 -5.49 -8.16
CA PHE A 430 29.78 -6.93 -8.45
C PHE A 430 29.76 -7.78 -7.17
N GLU A 431 30.59 -7.45 -6.18
CA GLU A 431 30.61 -8.13 -4.88
C GLU A 431 29.23 -8.06 -4.20
N LEU A 432 28.58 -6.90 -4.25
CA LEU A 432 27.25 -6.65 -3.70
C LEU A 432 26.14 -7.45 -4.44
N VAL A 433 26.21 -7.57 -5.77
CA VAL A 433 25.29 -8.44 -6.54
C VAL A 433 25.45 -9.91 -6.12
N CYS A 434 26.68 -10.39 -5.98
CA CYS A 434 26.93 -11.76 -5.52
C CYS A 434 26.43 -11.99 -4.08
N GLU A 435 26.57 -11.01 -3.20
CA GLU A 435 26.05 -11.06 -1.84
C GLU A 435 24.52 -11.15 -1.82
N MET A 436 23.84 -10.32 -2.62
CA MET A 436 22.38 -10.33 -2.77
C MET A 436 21.86 -11.71 -3.21
N GLU A 437 22.56 -12.37 -4.15
CA GLU A 437 22.25 -13.74 -4.57
C GLU A 437 22.48 -14.77 -3.45
N LYS A 438 23.60 -14.67 -2.72
CA LYS A 438 23.94 -15.58 -1.60
C LYS A 438 22.93 -15.50 -0.46
N ARG A 439 22.42 -14.31 -0.15
CA ARG A 439 21.36 -14.10 0.85
C ARG A 439 19.97 -14.56 0.38
N GLY A 440 19.85 -15.01 -0.87
CA GLY A 440 18.58 -15.46 -1.44
C GLY A 440 17.60 -14.33 -1.73
N VAL A 441 18.07 -13.08 -1.81
CA VAL A 441 17.23 -11.92 -2.13
C VAL A 441 16.91 -11.95 -3.62
N LYS A 442 15.64 -12.21 -3.96
CA LYS A 442 15.21 -12.34 -5.36
C LYS A 442 15.24 -10.99 -6.07
N PHE A 443 15.88 -10.97 -7.23
CA PHE A 443 15.90 -9.80 -8.09
C PHE A 443 14.50 -9.52 -8.63
N ASN A 444 14.09 -8.25 -8.55
CA ASN A 444 12.90 -7.76 -9.24
C ASN A 444 13.30 -7.00 -10.51
N LEU A 445 12.31 -6.51 -11.26
CA LEU A 445 12.53 -5.72 -12.47
C LEU A 445 13.45 -4.51 -12.23
N VAL A 446 13.29 -3.83 -11.09
CA VAL A 446 14.11 -2.66 -10.72
C VAL A 446 15.57 -3.06 -10.53
N THR A 447 15.84 -4.15 -9.80
CA THR A 447 17.21 -4.65 -9.57
C THR A 447 17.91 -4.98 -10.89
N TYR A 448 17.23 -5.69 -11.79
CA TYR A 448 17.76 -5.98 -13.12
C TYR A 448 18.06 -4.70 -13.89
N ASN A 449 17.13 -3.74 -13.91
CA ASN A 449 17.30 -2.46 -14.59
C ASN A 449 18.47 -1.64 -14.01
N THR A 450 18.63 -1.58 -12.69
CA THR A 450 19.75 -0.90 -12.02
C THR A 450 21.10 -1.49 -12.42
N ILE A 451 21.25 -2.82 -12.37
CA ILE A 451 22.51 -3.49 -12.72
C ILE A 451 22.79 -3.36 -14.22
N ILE A 452 21.79 -3.56 -15.09
CA ILE A 452 21.95 -3.40 -16.55
C ILE A 452 22.37 -1.97 -16.89
N HIS A 453 21.72 -0.97 -16.30
CA HIS A 453 22.08 0.44 -16.48
C HIS A 453 23.50 0.74 -16.01
N GLY A 454 23.88 0.21 -14.84
CA GLY A 454 25.23 0.33 -14.31
C GLY A 454 26.30 -0.28 -15.22
N LEU A 455 26.13 -1.55 -15.61
CA LEU A 455 27.04 -2.25 -16.54
C LEU A 455 27.15 -1.52 -17.89
N CYS A 456 26.01 -1.06 -18.43
CA CYS A 456 25.97 -0.26 -19.64
C CYS A 456 26.76 1.05 -19.48
N SER A 457 26.59 1.77 -18.37
CA SER A 457 27.30 3.03 -18.10
C SER A 457 28.81 2.85 -18.01
N CYS A 458 29.25 1.65 -17.64
CA CYS A 458 30.65 1.25 -17.52
C CYS A 458 31.23 0.60 -18.79
N GLY A 459 30.42 0.40 -19.84
CA GLY A 459 30.85 -0.19 -21.12
C GLY A 459 30.84 -1.72 -21.16
N GLU A 460 30.40 -2.38 -20.09
CA GLU A 460 30.33 -3.84 -19.96
C GLU A 460 29.09 -4.43 -20.66
N LEU A 461 28.91 -4.10 -21.95
CA LEU A 461 27.73 -4.44 -22.73
C LEU A 461 27.49 -5.97 -22.81
N ASN A 462 28.55 -6.78 -22.81
CA ASN A 462 28.43 -8.23 -22.90
C ASN A 462 27.78 -8.81 -21.62
N GLU A 463 28.20 -8.34 -20.45
CA GLU A 463 27.60 -8.76 -19.17
C GLU A 463 26.17 -8.24 -19.03
N ALA A 464 25.90 -7.01 -19.49
CA ALA A 464 24.55 -6.46 -19.54
C ALA A 464 23.59 -7.35 -20.36
N ASN A 465 24.00 -7.80 -21.56
CA ASN A 465 23.19 -8.71 -22.39
C ASN A 465 23.00 -10.10 -21.75
N LYS A 466 24.04 -10.66 -21.12
CA LYS A 466 23.90 -11.93 -20.38
C LYS A 466 22.86 -11.81 -19.27
N LEU A 467 22.85 -10.67 -18.57
CA LEU A 467 21.91 -10.41 -17.49
C LEU A 467 20.47 -10.26 -18.00
N VAL A 468 20.26 -9.61 -19.14
CA VAL A 468 18.97 -9.57 -19.85
C VAL A 468 18.50 -10.98 -20.22
N GLY A 469 19.40 -11.83 -20.73
CA GLY A 469 19.09 -13.24 -21.02
C GLY A 469 18.61 -13.99 -19.78
N ARG A 470 19.30 -13.83 -18.64
CA ARG A 470 18.90 -14.43 -17.36
C ARG A 470 17.53 -13.91 -16.87
N MET A 471 17.25 -12.63 -17.05
CA MET A 471 15.97 -11.99 -16.69
C MET A 471 14.80 -12.65 -17.44
N ILE A 472 14.95 -12.87 -18.76
CA ILE A 472 13.95 -13.55 -19.60
C ILE A 472 13.73 -14.99 -19.14
N ILE A 473 14.81 -15.75 -18.92
CA ILE A 473 14.74 -17.17 -18.51
C ILE A 473 14.02 -17.32 -17.17
N LYS A 474 14.20 -16.37 -16.24
CA LYS A 474 13.49 -16.35 -14.95
C LYS A 474 12.02 -15.88 -15.07
N GLY A 475 11.52 -15.62 -16.29
CA GLY A 475 10.14 -15.22 -16.54
C GLY A 475 9.83 -13.75 -16.21
N ILE A 476 10.84 -12.92 -16.00
CA ILE A 476 10.64 -11.49 -15.76
C ILE A 476 10.53 -10.81 -17.14
N LYS A 477 9.41 -10.13 -17.37
CA LYS A 477 9.15 -9.42 -18.63
C LYS A 477 10.03 -8.17 -18.72
N ILE A 478 10.69 -8.03 -19.86
CA ILE A 478 11.46 -6.83 -20.21
C ILE A 478 10.51 -5.65 -20.40
N ASP A 479 10.89 -4.48 -19.90
CA ASP A 479 10.17 -3.23 -20.08
C ASP A 479 10.87 -2.29 -21.08
N ALA A 480 10.23 -1.16 -21.37
CA ALA A 480 10.80 -0.15 -22.25
C ALA A 480 12.11 0.43 -21.67
N PHE A 481 12.22 0.56 -20.35
CA PHE A 481 13.41 1.12 -19.70
C PHE A 481 14.66 0.25 -19.94
N THR A 482 14.56 -1.07 -19.81
CA THR A 482 15.68 -1.98 -20.10
C THR A 482 16.19 -1.81 -21.53
N LEU A 483 15.27 -1.74 -22.50
CA LEU A 483 15.61 -1.62 -23.92
C LEU A 483 16.19 -0.25 -24.27
N ASN A 484 15.60 0.82 -23.74
CA ASN A 484 16.11 2.19 -23.90
C ASN A 484 17.53 2.31 -23.35
N THR A 485 17.79 1.71 -22.19
CA THR A 485 19.11 1.69 -21.56
C THR A 485 20.15 1.02 -22.48
N LEU A 486 19.81 -0.14 -23.07
CA LEU A 486 20.70 -0.83 -24.00
C LEU A 486 20.89 -0.06 -25.31
N ILE A 487 19.82 0.50 -25.89
CA ILE A 487 19.89 1.33 -27.10
C ILE A 487 20.82 2.52 -26.87
N HIS A 488 20.63 3.25 -25.77
CA HIS A 488 21.50 4.36 -25.39
C HIS A 488 22.96 3.92 -25.25
N ALA A 489 23.20 2.81 -24.56
CA ALA A 489 24.55 2.29 -24.36
C ALA A 489 25.20 1.87 -25.69
N TYR A 490 24.50 1.11 -26.53
CA TYR A 490 25.01 0.73 -27.85
C TYR A 490 25.34 1.95 -28.71
N CYS A 491 24.50 2.98 -28.69
CA CYS A 491 24.78 4.25 -29.35
C CYS A 491 26.03 4.91 -28.79
N LYS A 492 26.13 5.04 -27.46
CA LYS A 492 27.29 5.63 -26.78
C LYS A 492 28.62 4.93 -27.13
N TYR A 493 28.60 3.61 -27.38
CA TYR A 493 29.80 2.81 -27.65
C TYR A 493 29.98 2.40 -29.12
N GLY A 494 29.37 3.09 -30.10
CA GLY A 494 29.68 2.85 -31.51
C GLY A 494 28.87 1.74 -32.18
N LYS A 495 28.02 1.02 -31.45
CA LYS A 495 27.36 -0.23 -31.90
C LYS A 495 25.96 0.04 -32.45
N ILE A 496 25.86 0.96 -33.41
CA ILE A 496 24.58 1.45 -33.93
C ILE A 496 23.70 0.35 -34.51
N GLU A 497 24.27 -0.64 -35.22
CA GLU A 497 23.50 -1.76 -35.78
C GLU A 497 22.79 -2.61 -34.71
N CYS A 498 23.38 -2.74 -33.52
CA CYS A 498 22.72 -3.40 -32.40
C CYS A 498 21.57 -2.55 -31.84
N ALA A 499 21.76 -1.22 -31.81
CA ALA A 499 20.76 -0.27 -31.33
C ALA A 499 19.53 -0.23 -32.24
N THR A 500 19.72 -0.20 -33.56
CA THR A 500 18.61 -0.24 -34.54
C THR A 500 17.83 -1.54 -34.45
N ARG A 501 18.51 -2.69 -34.39
CA ARG A 501 17.86 -4.01 -34.22
C ARG A 501 17.03 -4.09 -32.93
N LEU A 502 17.50 -3.51 -31.83
CA LEU A 502 16.73 -3.48 -30.59
C LEU A 502 15.47 -2.62 -30.72
N LEU A 503 15.54 -1.47 -31.37
CA LEU A 503 14.38 -0.61 -31.63
C LEU A 503 13.31 -1.34 -32.46
N GLU A 504 13.70 -2.10 -33.48
CA GLU A 504 12.75 -2.93 -34.25
C GLU A 504 12.09 -4.00 -33.38
N SER A 505 12.90 -4.68 -32.54
CA SER A 505 12.39 -5.75 -31.67
C SER A 505 11.37 -5.25 -30.63
N MET A 506 11.42 -3.96 -30.25
CA MET A 506 10.42 -3.35 -29.38
C MET A 506 9.03 -3.42 -30.01
N ARG A 507 8.94 -3.07 -31.30
CA ARG A 507 7.69 -3.10 -32.08
C ARG A 507 7.10 -4.49 -32.19
N GLU A 508 7.93 -5.48 -32.52
CA GLU A 508 7.52 -6.89 -32.61
C GLU A 508 6.95 -7.41 -31.28
N LYS A 509 7.51 -6.96 -30.16
CA LYS A 509 7.09 -7.35 -28.80
C LYS A 509 5.94 -6.52 -28.23
N ARG A 510 5.31 -5.65 -29.04
CA ARG A 510 4.27 -4.69 -28.62
C ARG A 510 4.71 -3.74 -27.50
N LEU A 511 6.01 -3.51 -27.37
CA LEU A 511 6.56 -2.43 -26.55
C LEU A 511 6.70 -1.23 -27.49
N CYS A 512 5.90 -0.19 -27.30
CA CYS A 512 6.03 1.00 -28.14
C CYS A 512 7.36 1.69 -27.81
N PRO A 513 8.26 1.91 -28.78
CA PRO A 513 9.43 2.76 -28.56
C PRO A 513 8.95 4.13 -28.08
N ASP A 514 9.60 4.69 -27.08
CA ASP A 514 9.26 6.00 -26.56
C ASP A 514 10.20 7.09 -27.11
N ILE A 515 9.96 8.32 -26.69
CA ILE A 515 10.79 9.47 -27.06
C ILE A 515 12.27 9.27 -26.71
N VAL A 516 12.57 8.54 -25.63
CA VAL A 516 13.95 8.32 -25.16
C VAL A 516 14.68 7.33 -26.06
N ALA A 517 14.00 6.26 -26.49
CA ALA A 517 14.53 5.28 -27.43
C ALA A 517 14.94 5.93 -28.75
N TYR A 518 14.02 6.69 -29.37
CA TYR A 518 14.27 7.38 -30.63
C TYR A 518 15.33 8.47 -30.48
N THR A 519 15.25 9.31 -29.44
CA THR A 519 16.25 10.36 -29.19
C THR A 519 17.64 9.77 -29.06
N SER A 520 17.81 8.70 -28.27
CA SER A 520 19.11 8.05 -28.06
C SER A 520 19.69 7.50 -29.37
N LEU A 521 18.85 6.87 -30.19
CA LEU A 521 19.26 6.31 -31.47
C LEU A 521 19.62 7.39 -32.49
N ILE A 522 18.76 8.41 -32.65
CA ILE A 522 18.97 9.52 -33.58
C ILE A 522 20.26 10.27 -33.22
N CYS A 523 20.46 10.57 -31.93
CA CYS A 523 21.70 11.19 -31.47
C CYS A 523 22.92 10.33 -31.81
N GLY A 524 22.89 9.03 -31.48
CA GLY A 524 23.98 8.11 -31.79
C GLY A 524 24.30 8.00 -33.28
N ILE A 525 23.29 7.84 -34.13
CA ILE A 525 23.44 7.78 -35.59
C ILE A 525 24.03 9.08 -36.12
N SER A 526 23.52 10.23 -35.66
CA SER A 526 23.98 11.53 -36.14
C SER A 526 25.43 11.81 -35.78
N GLU A 527 25.94 11.28 -34.67
CA GLU A 527 27.34 11.42 -34.27
C GLU A 527 28.25 10.48 -35.08
N GLN A 528 27.84 9.22 -35.28
CA GLN A 528 28.74 8.13 -35.68
C GLN A 528 28.61 7.63 -37.12
N ILE A 529 27.45 7.80 -37.76
CA ILE A 529 27.21 7.32 -39.13
C ILE A 529 27.05 8.51 -40.06
N ASP A 530 25.83 9.02 -40.21
CA ASP A 530 25.49 10.11 -41.11
C ASP A 530 24.14 10.73 -40.75
N LEU A 531 23.95 11.97 -41.18
CA LEU A 531 22.78 12.79 -40.93
C LEU A 531 21.54 12.34 -41.72
N GLU A 532 21.68 11.68 -42.88
CA GLU A 532 20.52 11.15 -43.62
C GLU A 532 19.84 10.00 -42.87
N ALA A 533 20.64 9.08 -42.32
CA ALA A 533 20.11 8.01 -41.50
C ALA A 533 19.44 8.55 -40.23
N ALA A 534 19.97 9.62 -39.63
CA ALA A 534 19.35 10.28 -38.48
C ALA A 534 17.98 10.88 -38.84
N ASN A 535 17.87 11.53 -40.01
CA ASN A 535 16.60 12.07 -40.51
C ASN A 535 15.55 10.98 -40.76
N PHE A 536 15.95 9.84 -41.33
CA PHE A 536 15.03 8.71 -41.53
C PHE A 536 14.39 8.26 -40.21
N TYR A 537 15.15 8.15 -39.12
CA TYR A 537 14.60 7.78 -37.81
C TYR A 537 13.80 8.91 -37.15
N LEU A 538 14.05 10.18 -37.49
CA LEU A 538 13.25 11.33 -37.05
C LEU A 538 11.87 11.34 -37.73
N GLU A 539 11.81 11.17 -39.05
CA GLU A 539 10.56 11.04 -39.79
C GLU A 539 9.75 9.85 -39.28
N ARG A 540 10.44 8.75 -39.01
CA ARG A 540 9.82 7.55 -38.47
C ARG A 540 9.26 7.76 -37.05
N MET A 541 9.97 8.50 -36.20
CA MET A 541 9.48 8.88 -34.87
C MET A 541 8.16 9.67 -34.97
N ILE A 542 8.06 10.60 -35.92
CA ILE A 542 6.85 11.38 -36.19
C ILE A 542 5.74 10.49 -36.73
N SER A 543 6.05 9.55 -37.64
CA SER A 543 5.07 8.61 -38.19
C SER A 543 4.44 7.69 -37.13
N ASP A 544 5.16 7.40 -36.05
CA ASP A 544 4.66 6.65 -34.89
C ASP A 544 3.81 7.51 -33.94
N GLY A 545 3.59 8.80 -34.26
CA GLY A 545 2.84 9.74 -33.44
C GLY A 545 3.62 10.29 -32.24
N ILE A 546 4.96 10.16 -32.24
CA ILE A 546 5.83 10.64 -31.15
C ILE A 546 6.48 11.95 -31.59
N LEU A 547 6.19 13.03 -30.87
CA LEU A 547 6.75 14.34 -31.20
C LEU A 547 8.16 14.51 -30.63
N PRO A 548 9.13 14.99 -31.43
CA PRO A 548 10.46 15.36 -30.95
C PRO A 548 10.39 16.43 -29.85
N ASN A 549 11.19 16.27 -28.78
CA ASN A 549 11.29 17.29 -27.74
C ASN A 549 12.32 18.38 -28.10
N ILE A 550 12.26 19.48 -27.36
CA ILE A 550 13.18 20.63 -27.52
C ILE A 550 14.65 20.18 -27.42
N SER A 551 14.95 19.20 -26.56
CA SER A 551 16.30 18.67 -26.37
C SER A 551 16.85 18.00 -27.63
N LEU A 552 16.06 17.15 -28.29
CA LEU A 552 16.44 16.47 -29.53
C LEU A 552 16.64 17.49 -30.66
N TRP A 553 15.73 18.47 -30.79
CA TRP A 553 15.89 19.54 -31.78
C TRP A 553 17.17 20.36 -31.55
N ASN A 554 17.41 20.82 -30.32
CA ASN A 554 18.62 21.56 -29.98
C ASN A 554 19.90 20.77 -30.27
N PHE A 555 19.88 19.46 -29.99
CA PHE A 555 21.00 18.58 -30.27
C PHE A 555 21.24 18.45 -31.77
N LEU A 556 20.20 18.17 -32.56
CA LEU A 556 20.29 18.06 -34.01
C LEU A 556 20.80 19.36 -34.64
N VAL A 557 20.26 20.53 -34.26
CA VAL A 557 20.71 21.86 -34.74
C VAL A 557 22.22 22.01 -34.53
N ARG A 558 22.71 21.75 -33.31
CA ARG A 558 24.13 21.87 -32.98
C ARG A 558 24.98 20.94 -33.83
N ASN A 559 24.54 19.69 -34.00
CA ASN A 559 25.26 18.70 -34.77
C ASN A 559 25.27 19.04 -36.28
N PHE A 560 24.14 19.46 -36.85
CA PHE A 560 24.03 19.96 -38.22
C PHE A 560 24.94 21.16 -38.46
N VAL A 561 24.90 22.18 -37.59
CA VAL A 561 25.78 23.35 -37.70
C VAL A 561 27.26 22.93 -37.66
N SER A 562 27.61 21.96 -36.82
CA SER A 562 29.00 21.47 -36.71
C SER A 562 29.48 20.68 -37.93
N LYS A 563 28.59 19.93 -38.60
CA LYS A 563 28.96 19.04 -39.72
C LYS A 563 28.80 19.67 -41.11
N ILE A 564 27.79 20.51 -41.33
CA ILE A 564 27.43 21.06 -42.66
C ILE A 564 27.31 22.59 -42.69
N GLY A 565 27.63 23.28 -41.58
CA GLY A 565 27.59 24.74 -41.46
C GLY A 565 26.19 25.33 -41.28
N ILE A 566 26.11 26.62 -40.96
CA ILE A 566 24.86 27.31 -40.55
C ILE A 566 23.80 27.30 -41.66
N PHE A 567 24.18 27.60 -42.91
CA PHE A 567 23.22 27.67 -44.02
C PHE A 567 22.66 26.29 -44.40
N GLY A 568 23.51 25.25 -44.45
CA GLY A 568 23.04 23.88 -44.71
C GLY A 568 22.17 23.31 -43.57
N ALA A 569 22.43 23.72 -42.33
CA ALA A 569 21.58 23.38 -41.19
C ALA A 569 20.20 24.02 -41.29
N VAL A 570 20.11 25.30 -41.67
CA VAL A 570 18.83 26.02 -41.83
C VAL A 570 17.97 25.43 -42.94
N ASP A 571 18.57 25.07 -44.08
CA ASP A 571 17.83 24.48 -45.21
C ASP A 571 17.22 23.12 -44.85
N ARG A 572 17.99 22.22 -44.23
CA ARG A 572 17.47 20.90 -43.80
C ARG A 572 16.39 21.02 -42.73
N MET A 573 16.53 21.95 -41.78
CA MET A 573 15.51 22.12 -40.74
C MET A 573 14.20 22.72 -41.28
N ASN A 574 14.27 23.57 -42.30
CA ASN A 574 13.08 24.08 -42.98
C ASN A 574 12.35 22.99 -43.78
N GLU A 575 13.05 21.98 -44.31
CA GLU A 575 12.42 20.80 -44.91
C GLU A 575 11.70 19.94 -43.86
N SER A 576 12.32 19.70 -42.70
CA SER A 576 11.73 18.93 -41.61
C SER A 576 10.53 19.62 -40.94
N ALA A 577 10.50 20.96 -40.92
CA ALA A 577 9.41 21.75 -40.32
C ALA A 577 8.17 21.89 -41.23
N ARG A 578 8.25 21.45 -42.49
CA ARG A 578 7.14 21.46 -43.47
C ARG A 578 6.35 20.16 -43.51
N MET A 579 6.77 19.13 -42.76
CA MET A 579 6.08 17.85 -42.57
C MET A 579 5.41 17.83 -41.20
#